data_AF-A0AAW1N1U2-F1
#
_entry.id   AF-A0AAW1N1U2-F1
#
_cell.length_a   1.000
_cell.length_b   1.000
_cell.length_c   1.000
_cell.angle_alpha   90.00
_cell.angle_beta   90.00
_cell.angle_gamma   90.00
#
_symmetry.space_group_name_H-M   'P 1'
#
loop_
_entity.id
_entity.type
_entity.pdbx_description
1 polymer ?
#
loop_
_entity_poly.entity_id
_entity_poly.type
_entity_poly.pdbx_seq_one_letter_code
_entity_poly.pdbx_strand_id
1 'polypeptide(L)'
;MEDGPPNSIPIQEEVINNKQQQIHVKTVHINPQPVKFTIKDEKTIYRIQIPKTDNSKLIQDFMKGYLQPNRKYYIMFDLEETYKQFCREYCKLFGQNGPEIIRCTKELEVVEDEEKRNELIKNHHEGKTNHRGITETISYLQRRYY
;
A
#
# COMPACT_ATOMS: atom_id res chain seq x y z
N MET A 1 -16.97 9.27 8.66
CA MET A 1 -15.72 9.70 8.00
C MET A 1 -14.96 10.45 9.06
N GLU A 2 -13.83 9.92 9.52
CA GLU A 2 -12.96 10.67 10.43
C GLU A 2 -12.18 11.69 9.61
N ASP A 3 -12.44 12.97 9.86
CA ASP A 3 -11.64 14.07 9.34
C ASP A 3 -10.23 13.98 9.94
N GLY A 4 -9.25 13.65 9.11
CA GLY A 4 -7.84 13.66 9.49
C GLY A 4 -7.38 15.07 9.90
N PRO A 5 -6.20 15.20 10.55
CA PRO A 5 -5.70 16.51 10.97
C PRO A 5 -5.61 17.48 9.76
N PRO A 6 -5.79 18.79 9.98
CA PRO A 6 -5.73 19.77 8.90
C PRO A 6 -4.38 19.65 8.19
N ASN A 7 -4.42 19.45 6.87
CA ASN A 7 -3.27 19.12 6.00
C ASN A 7 -2.76 17.67 6.08
N SER A 8 -3.68 16.70 6.18
CA SER A 8 -3.35 15.28 6.06
C SER A 8 -3.88 14.67 4.78
N ILE A 9 -3.19 13.63 4.32
CA ILE A 9 -3.65 12.80 3.20
C ILE A 9 -4.88 12.02 3.67
N PRO A 10 -6.00 12.01 2.94
CA PRO A 10 -7.21 11.29 3.35
C PRO A 10 -6.93 9.79 3.51
N ILE A 11 -7.54 9.20 4.54
CA ILE A 11 -7.38 7.78 4.88
C ILE A 11 -8.66 7.02 4.52
N GLN A 12 -8.51 5.86 3.87
CA GLN A 12 -9.61 4.95 3.53
C GLN A 12 -9.30 3.52 3.98
N GLU A 13 -10.29 2.87 4.57
CA GLU A 13 -10.21 1.47 5.03
C GLU A 13 -10.31 0.44 3.90
N GLU A 14 -9.55 0.66 2.83
CA GLU A 14 -9.55 -0.14 1.63
C GLU A 14 -8.26 -0.93 1.45
N VAL A 15 -8.34 -1.97 0.62
CA VAL A 15 -7.20 -2.80 0.23
C VAL A 15 -6.43 -2.14 -0.91
N ILE A 16 -5.14 -1.87 -0.71
CA ILE A 16 -4.28 -1.25 -1.73
C ILE A 16 -4.08 -2.12 -2.97
N ASN A 17 -4.04 -3.45 -2.81
CA ASN A 17 -3.81 -4.40 -3.91
C ASN A 17 -4.82 -4.25 -5.04
N ASN A 18 -6.05 -3.79 -4.74
CA ASN A 18 -7.13 -3.61 -5.71
C ASN A 18 -7.02 -2.30 -6.50
N LYS A 19 -6.05 -1.43 -6.19
CA LYS A 19 -5.94 -0.08 -6.75
C LYS A 19 -4.98 -0.03 -7.94
N GLN A 20 -5.24 0.90 -8.86
CA GLN A 20 -4.51 0.99 -10.14
C GLN A 20 -3.13 1.64 -10.01
N GLN A 21 -3.00 2.68 -9.19
CA GLN A 21 -1.74 3.42 -9.00
C GLN A 21 -1.34 3.30 -7.53
N GLN A 22 -0.38 2.44 -7.23
CA GLN A 22 -0.02 2.06 -5.87
C GLN A 22 1.36 2.60 -5.50
N ILE A 23 1.49 3.07 -4.26
CA ILE A 23 2.76 3.45 -3.65
C ILE A 23 2.89 2.68 -2.34
N HIS A 24 3.94 1.88 -2.23
CA HIS A 24 4.25 1.10 -1.04
C HIS A 24 5.47 1.72 -0.37
N VAL A 25 5.24 2.26 0.83
CA VAL A 25 6.28 2.91 1.63
C VAL A 25 6.71 1.95 2.72
N LYS A 26 8.00 1.56 2.67
CA LYS A 26 8.64 0.75 3.71
C LYS A 26 9.67 1.57 4.45
N THR A 27 9.59 1.57 5.76
CA THR A 27 10.57 2.23 6.62
C THR A 27 11.76 1.32 6.84
N VAL A 28 12.97 1.86 6.70
CA VAL A 28 14.23 1.14 6.90
C VAL A 28 15.11 1.86 7.92
N HIS A 29 16.03 1.14 8.55
CA HIS A 29 16.96 1.76 9.51
C HIS A 29 18.00 2.65 8.81
N ILE A 30 18.67 2.11 7.80
CA ILE A 30 19.73 2.77 7.03
C ILE A 30 19.70 2.30 5.57
N ASN A 31 20.30 3.08 4.67
CA ASN A 31 20.54 2.73 3.26
C ASN A 31 19.27 2.33 2.48
N PRO A 32 18.34 3.27 2.25
CA PRO A 32 17.17 3.01 1.41
C PRO A 32 17.59 2.57 0.01
N GLN A 33 16.97 1.50 -0.47
CA GLN A 33 17.13 1.09 -1.86
C GLN A 33 16.48 2.10 -2.81
N PRO A 34 16.96 2.18 -4.08
CA PRO A 34 16.30 2.96 -5.11
C PRO A 34 14.82 2.59 -5.25
N VAL A 35 14.01 3.58 -5.63
CA VAL A 35 12.58 3.38 -5.91
C VAL A 35 12.44 2.29 -6.96
N LYS A 36 11.66 1.24 -6.66
CA LYS A 36 11.35 0.18 -7.61
C LYS A 36 10.00 0.46 -8.24
N PHE A 37 9.96 0.39 -9.57
CA PHE A 37 8.75 0.52 -10.37
C PHE A 37 8.41 -0.82 -11.02
N THR A 38 7.16 -1.25 -10.89
CA THR A 38 6.66 -2.48 -11.55
C THR A 38 5.27 -2.24 -12.09
N ILE A 39 4.97 -2.83 -13.26
CA ILE A 39 3.62 -2.94 -13.80
C ILE A 39 3.20 -4.40 -13.67
N LYS A 40 2.04 -4.64 -13.05
CA LYS A 40 1.48 -5.99 -12.86
C LYS A 40 -0.05 -5.93 -12.97
N ASP A 41 -0.64 -6.77 -13.82
CA ASP A 41 -2.09 -6.82 -14.03
C ASP A 41 -2.69 -5.42 -14.31
N GLU A 42 -2.05 -4.66 -15.21
CA GLU A 42 -2.36 -3.27 -15.57
C GLU A 42 -2.19 -2.23 -14.43
N LYS A 43 -1.82 -2.67 -13.23
CA LYS A 43 -1.56 -1.82 -12.07
C LYS A 43 -0.12 -1.35 -12.06
N THR A 44 0.05 -0.08 -11.78
CA THR A 44 1.35 0.55 -11.55
C THR A 44 1.69 0.52 -10.06
N ILE A 45 2.87 0.04 -9.72
CA ILE A 45 3.31 -0.10 -8.32
C ILE A 45 4.69 0.53 -8.14
N TYR A 46 4.75 1.56 -7.32
CA TYR A 46 5.99 2.16 -6.81
C TYR A 46 6.28 1.56 -5.43
N ARG A 47 7.52 1.09 -5.22
CA ARG A 47 8.00 0.67 -3.91
C ARG A 47 9.15 1.58 -3.51
N ILE A 48 8.98 2.31 -2.42
CA ILE A 48 9.96 3.23 -1.88
C ILE A 48 10.37 2.77 -0.48
N GLN A 49 11.67 2.91 -0.22
CA GLN A 49 12.22 2.75 1.12
C GLN A 49 12.58 4.12 1.68
N ILE A 50 12.14 4.38 2.91
CA ILE A 50 12.36 5.65 3.59
C ILE A 50 13.13 5.36 4.88
N PRO A 51 14.30 5.99 5.11
CA PRO A 51 15.01 5.81 6.38
C PRO A 51 14.20 6.44 7.53
N LYS A 52 14.33 5.90 8.73
CA LYS A 52 13.58 6.40 9.91
C LYS A 52 13.89 7.87 10.24
N THR A 53 15.13 8.30 9.99
CA THR A 53 15.61 9.66 10.21
C THR A 53 16.07 10.31 8.89
N ASP A 54 16.13 11.64 8.87
CA ASP A 54 16.70 12.44 7.76
C ASP A 54 16.11 12.17 6.37
N ASN A 55 14.82 11.83 6.31
CA ASN A 55 14.15 11.40 5.08
C ASN A 55 13.47 12.50 4.26
N SER A 56 13.41 13.74 4.76
CA SER A 56 12.64 14.82 4.11
C SER A 56 13.03 15.02 2.64
N LYS A 57 14.33 15.04 2.34
CA LYS A 57 14.83 15.22 0.97
C LYS A 57 14.44 14.05 0.08
N LEU A 58 14.59 12.83 0.57
CA LEU A 58 14.24 11.61 -0.18
C LEU A 58 12.74 11.57 -0.51
N ILE A 59 11.88 11.98 0.44
CA ILE A 59 10.44 12.09 0.23
C ILE A 59 10.13 13.11 -0.87
N GLN A 60 10.74 14.30 -0.80
CA GLN A 60 10.54 15.34 -1.80
C GLN A 60 11.05 14.92 -3.19
N ASP A 61 12.23 14.28 -3.26
CA ASP A 61 12.81 13.80 -4.52
C ASP A 61 11.93 12.72 -5.14
N PHE A 62 11.38 11.81 -4.33
CA PHE A 62 10.38 10.84 -4.79
C PHE A 62 9.13 11.53 -5.34
N MET A 63 8.56 12.48 -4.58
CA MET A 63 7.34 13.17 -4.99
C MET A 63 7.51 13.89 -6.32
N LYS A 64 8.62 14.62 -6.49
CA LYS A 64 8.93 15.36 -7.73
C LYS A 64 9.24 14.43 -8.90
N GLY A 65 9.91 13.30 -8.64
CA GLY A 65 10.34 12.37 -9.67
C GLY A 65 9.25 11.43 -10.18
N TYR A 66 8.28 11.06 -9.32
CA TYR A 66 7.37 9.96 -9.60
C TYR A 66 5.88 10.32 -9.53
N LEU A 67 5.51 11.43 -8.86
CA LEU A 67 4.11 11.83 -8.79
C LEU A 67 3.79 12.85 -9.87
N GLN A 68 2.79 12.51 -10.68
CA GLN A 68 2.30 13.38 -11.74
C GLN A 68 1.12 14.22 -11.25
N PRO A 69 1.05 15.52 -11.60
CA PRO A 69 -0.10 16.34 -11.26
C PRO A 69 -1.39 15.76 -11.87
N ASN A 70 -2.52 16.00 -11.20
CA ASN A 70 -3.85 15.51 -11.61
C ASN A 70 -3.98 13.98 -11.74
N ARG A 71 -3.04 13.21 -11.19
CA ARG A 71 -3.20 11.76 -11.03
C ARG A 71 -3.58 11.40 -9.60
N LYS A 72 -4.35 10.32 -9.49
CA LYS A 72 -4.74 9.70 -8.24
C LYS A 72 -3.81 8.55 -7.90
N TYR A 73 -3.27 8.55 -6.69
CA TYR A 73 -2.40 7.50 -6.14
C TYR A 73 -2.96 6.97 -4.83
N TYR A 74 -2.78 5.68 -4.61
CA TYR A 74 -3.11 5.00 -3.37
C TYR A 74 -1.83 4.58 -2.68
N ILE A 75 -1.68 4.93 -1.41
CA ILE A 75 -0.42 4.77 -0.68
C ILE A 75 -0.61 3.93 0.58
N MET A 76 0.35 3.05 0.86
CA MET A 76 0.44 2.26 2.09
C MET A 76 1.73 2.60 2.82
N PHE A 77 1.64 2.73 4.14
CA PHE A 77 2.78 2.95 5.02
C PHE A 77 2.87 1.82 6.04
N ASP A 78 4.06 1.30 6.26
CA ASP A 78 4.32 0.33 7.31
C ASP A 78 4.32 0.96 8.71
N LEU A 79 4.75 2.23 8.83
CA LEU A 79 4.81 2.97 10.09
C LEU A 79 4.06 4.31 10.03
N GLU A 80 3.36 4.62 11.12
CA GLU A 80 2.59 5.86 11.27
C GLU A 80 3.47 7.12 11.33
N GLU A 81 4.67 7.02 11.90
CA GLU A 81 5.63 8.13 11.95
C GLU A 81 6.03 8.57 10.53
N THR A 82 6.27 7.61 9.64
CA THR A 82 6.62 7.84 8.24
C THR A 82 5.46 8.47 7.47
N TYR A 83 4.23 8.06 7.74
CA TYR A 83 3.04 8.71 7.19
C TYR A 83 2.96 10.20 7.57
N LYS A 84 3.16 10.53 8.85
CA LYS A 84 3.13 11.92 9.34
C LYS A 84 4.20 12.78 8.68
N GLN A 85 5.41 12.25 8.54
CA GLN A 85 6.51 12.93 7.85
C GLN A 85 6.19 13.12 6.36
N PHE A 86 5.67 12.09 5.69
CA PHE A 86 5.26 12.19 4.30
C PHE A 86 4.18 13.25 4.08
N CYS A 87 3.14 13.31 4.93
CA CYS A 87 2.12 14.34 4.85
C CYS A 87 2.71 15.75 4.99
N ARG A 88 3.65 15.94 5.92
CA ARG A 88 4.32 17.22 6.14
C ARG A 88 5.08 17.68 4.89
N GLU A 89 5.83 16.78 4.27
CA GLU A 89 6.59 17.10 3.06
C GLU A 89 5.69 17.27 1.83
N TYR A 90 4.62 16.48 1.73
CA TYR A 90 3.60 16.62 0.68
C TYR A 90 2.96 18.02 0.71
N CYS A 91 2.53 18.47 1.88
CA CYS A 91 1.91 19.78 2.03
C CYS A 91 2.87 20.93 1.75
N LYS A 92 4.14 20.80 2.14
CA LYS A 92 5.19 21.79 1.81
C LYS A 92 5.43 21.90 0.30
N LEU A 93 5.41 20.75 -0.40
CA LEU A 93 5.79 20.70 -1.81
C LEU A 93 4.65 21.12 -2.74
N PHE A 94 3.42 20.67 -2.47
CA PHE A 94 2.30 20.84 -3.39
C PHE A 94 1.19 21.76 -2.87
N GLY A 95 1.13 22.01 -1.55
CA GLY A 95 0.01 22.73 -0.95
C GLY A 95 -1.33 22.09 -1.31
N GLN A 96 -2.25 22.89 -1.88
CA GLN A 96 -3.58 22.44 -2.31
C GLN A 96 -3.63 21.91 -3.76
N ASN A 97 -2.56 22.08 -4.55
CA ASN A 97 -2.56 21.81 -6.00
C ASN A 97 -1.77 20.55 -6.36
N GLY A 98 -1.65 19.61 -5.42
CA GLY A 98 -0.91 18.37 -5.60
C GLY A 98 -1.69 17.24 -6.26
N PRO A 99 -1.02 16.13 -6.58
CA PRO A 99 -1.68 14.89 -6.98
C PRO A 99 -2.65 14.40 -5.90
N GLU A 100 -3.77 13.79 -6.29
CA GLU A 100 -4.67 13.21 -5.31
C GLU A 100 -4.03 11.95 -4.70
N ILE A 101 -3.72 11.98 -3.41
CA ILE A 101 -3.17 10.82 -2.69
C ILE A 101 -4.21 10.36 -1.69
N ILE A 102 -4.42 9.05 -1.60
CA ILE A 102 -5.28 8.42 -0.60
C ILE A 102 -4.48 7.33 0.12
N ARG A 103 -4.45 7.39 1.45
CA ARG A 103 -3.86 6.32 2.25
C ARG A 103 -4.84 5.16 2.37
N CYS A 104 -4.38 3.97 1.99
CA CYS A 104 -5.05 2.71 2.30
C CYS A 104 -4.53 2.15 3.64
N THR A 105 -5.36 1.39 4.36
CA THR A 105 -4.97 0.77 5.65
C THR A 105 -4.88 -0.75 5.59
N LYS A 106 -5.29 -1.37 4.48
CA LYS A 106 -5.24 -2.83 4.30
C LYS A 106 -4.38 -3.22 3.10
N GLU A 107 -3.61 -4.27 3.27
CA GLU A 107 -2.86 -4.96 2.22
C GLU A 107 -3.13 -6.46 2.36
N LEU A 108 -3.38 -7.12 1.25
CA LEU A 108 -3.56 -8.57 1.17
C LEU A 108 -2.25 -9.23 0.75
N GLU A 109 -2.00 -10.42 1.28
CA GLU A 109 -0.83 -11.23 0.90
C GLU A 109 -1.02 -11.72 -0.54
N VAL A 110 -0.09 -11.35 -1.42
CA VAL A 110 -0.12 -11.79 -2.82
C VAL A 110 0.33 -13.24 -2.89
N VAL A 111 -0.50 -14.12 -3.47
CA VAL A 111 -0.18 -15.54 -3.67
C VAL A 111 -0.06 -15.84 -5.18
N GLU A 112 1.16 -15.72 -5.70
CA GLU A 112 1.44 -15.95 -7.11
C GLU A 112 1.60 -17.44 -7.44
N ASP A 113 2.16 -18.20 -6.49
CA ASP A 113 2.46 -19.61 -6.64
C ASP A 113 1.18 -20.47 -6.64
N GLU A 114 1.04 -21.30 -7.67
CA GLU A 114 -0.16 -22.13 -7.87
C GLU A 114 -0.25 -23.27 -6.85
N GLU A 115 0.88 -23.88 -6.50
CA GLU A 115 0.92 -24.95 -5.50
C GLU A 115 0.49 -24.40 -4.13
N LYS A 116 1.05 -23.27 -3.70
CA LYS A 116 0.67 -22.57 -2.48
C LYS A 116 -0.79 -22.16 -2.49
N ARG A 117 -1.34 -21.72 -3.63
CA ARG A 117 -2.76 -21.39 -3.77
C ARG A 117 -3.63 -22.63 -3.53
N ASN A 118 -3.28 -23.75 -4.15
CA ASN A 118 -4.00 -25.01 -3.99
C ASN A 118 -3.90 -25.53 -2.55
N GLU A 119 -2.73 -25.42 -1.93
CA GLU A 119 -2.54 -25.76 -0.51
C GLU A 119 -3.40 -24.90 0.42
N LEU A 120 -3.47 -23.59 0.20
CA LEU A 120 -4.30 -22.68 1.01
C LEU A 120 -5.79 -23.02 0.89
N ILE A 121 -6.27 -23.30 -0.32
CA ILE A 121 -7.65 -23.73 -0.56
C ILE A 121 -7.92 -25.05 0.15
N LYS A 122 -7.05 -26.05 -0.07
CA LYS A 122 -7.19 -27.40 0.49
C LYS A 122 -7.19 -27.37 2.02
N ASN A 123 -6.22 -26.70 2.63
CA ASN A 123 -6.09 -26.60 4.09
C ASN A 123 -7.32 -25.96 4.75
N HIS A 124 -7.97 -25.00 4.08
CA HIS A 124 -9.15 -24.34 4.62
C HIS A 124 -10.45 -25.11 4.34
N HIS A 125 -10.56 -25.71 3.16
CA HIS A 125 -11.73 -26.50 2.75
C HIS A 125 -11.82 -27.83 3.51
N GLU A 126 -10.69 -28.51 3.70
CA GLU A 126 -10.55 -29.83 4.34
C GLU A 126 -10.20 -29.73 5.84
N GLY A 127 -10.40 -28.56 6.47
CA GLY A 127 -9.89 -28.26 7.81
C GLY A 127 -10.12 -29.36 8.86
N LYS A 128 -9.19 -29.47 9.84
CA LYS A 128 -9.01 -30.56 10.83
C LYS A 128 -10.24 -31.09 11.59
N THR A 129 -11.40 -30.43 11.53
CA THR A 129 -12.58 -30.82 12.31
C THR A 129 -13.90 -30.81 11.54
N ASN A 130 -14.02 -30.14 10.39
CA ASN A 130 -15.24 -30.14 9.55
C ASN A 130 -14.93 -29.58 8.15
N HIS A 131 -15.45 -30.23 7.09
CA HIS A 131 -15.46 -29.69 5.73
C HIS A 131 -16.22 -28.35 5.70
N ARG A 132 -15.61 -27.31 5.15
CA ARG A 132 -16.24 -25.98 4.98
C ARG A 132 -16.80 -25.84 3.59
N GLY A 133 -17.93 -25.13 3.46
CA GLY A 133 -18.49 -24.82 2.14
C GLY A 133 -17.51 -24.02 1.27
N ILE A 134 -17.63 -24.15 -0.05
CA ILE A 134 -16.80 -23.42 -1.02
C ILE A 134 -16.93 -21.90 -0.80
N THR A 135 -18.14 -21.39 -0.59
CA THR A 135 -18.41 -19.97 -0.35
C THR A 135 -17.72 -19.44 0.90
N GLU A 136 -17.71 -20.23 1.99
CA GLU A 136 -17.03 -19.85 3.23
C GLU A 136 -15.50 -19.83 3.03
N THR A 137 -14.99 -20.80 2.29
CA THR A 137 -13.57 -20.91 1.97
C THR A 137 -13.11 -19.72 1.14
N ILE A 138 -13.83 -19.37 0.08
CA ILE A 138 -13.53 -18.20 -0.75
C ILE A 138 -13.61 -16.92 0.07
N SER A 139 -14.68 -16.75 0.86
CA SER A 139 -14.87 -15.55 1.69
C SER A 139 -13.76 -15.38 2.73
N TYR A 140 -13.26 -16.47 3.30
CA TYR A 140 -12.13 -16.44 4.22
C TYR A 140 -10.83 -16.04 3.51
N LEU A 141 -10.54 -16.70 2.39
CA LEU A 141 -9.29 -16.47 1.65
C LEU A 141 -9.21 -15.04 1.09
N GLN A 142 -10.31 -14.51 0.54
CA GLN A 142 -10.38 -13.14 0.01
C GLN A 142 -10.15 -12.05 1.05
N ARG A 143 -10.30 -12.34 2.35
CA ARG A 143 -9.98 -11.39 3.43
C ARG A 143 -8.49 -11.26 3.69
N ARG A 144 -7.68 -12.21 3.23
CA ARG A 144 -6.26 -12.32 3.60
C ARG A 144 -5.33 -12.38 2.41
N TYR A 145 -5.77 -12.97 1.30
CA TYR A 145 -4.97 -13.23 0.12
C TYR A 145 -5.52 -12.48 -1.09
N TYR A 146 -4.60 -12.02 -1.93
CA TYR A 146 -4.85 -11.43 -3.24
C TYR A 146 -4.33 -12.36 -4.34
#